data_AF-A0A1Y1M259-F1
#
_entry.id   AF-A0A1Y1M259-F1
#
_cell.length_a   1.000
_cell.length_b   1.000
_cell.length_c   1.000
_cell.angle_alpha   90.00
_cell.angle_beta   90.00
_cell.angle_gamma   90.00
#
_symmetry.space_group_name_H-M   'P 1'
#
loop_
_entity.id
_entity.type
_entity.pdbx_description
1 polymer ?
#
loop_
_entity_poly.entity_id
_entity_poly.type
_entity_poly.pdbx_seq_one_letter_code
_entity_poly.pdbx_strand_id
1 'polypeptide(L)'
;MLYNVMTIAEIQERFSGIQWLEYLNSILHPHVHVNSSEAVNVVSPRYISSLIDLLSRTPKRVQANYAMWRVIKSQISYLTEGMIQHQLNFHRTLFGVSERPSRWKECVEEVSSELPILTSALYVRKYFDNDAKSAAHEMVTYIKESFHNILLSLDWMDEQTRKSALDKAALLESHIGYPDELLDDEILGKYHETLKVDPDE
;
A
#
# COMPACT_ATOMS: atom_id res chain seq x y z
N MET A 1 17.09 8.10 8.40
CA MET A 1 16.85 6.65 8.57
C MET A 1 15.36 6.44 8.76
N LEU A 2 14.76 5.48 8.04
CA LEU A 2 13.32 5.15 8.09
C LEU A 2 12.98 4.14 9.20
N TYR A 3 14.00 3.61 9.88
CA TYR A 3 13.87 2.66 10.98
C TYR A 3 14.19 3.37 12.30
N ASN A 4 13.16 3.78 13.02
CA ASN A 4 13.24 4.41 14.34
C ASN A 4 12.21 3.73 15.24
N VAL A 5 12.52 2.51 15.67
CA VAL A 5 11.66 1.73 16.55
C VAL A 5 11.73 2.31 17.96
N MET A 6 10.56 2.59 18.52
CA MET A 6 10.37 3.14 19.86
C MET A 6 9.12 2.49 20.47
N THR A 7 9.10 2.30 21.78
CA THR A 7 7.88 1.89 22.48
C THR A 7 6.83 3.01 22.46
N ILE A 8 5.55 2.67 22.60
CA ILE A 8 4.49 3.69 22.75
C ILE A 8 4.80 4.65 23.93
N ALA A 9 5.39 4.15 25.01
CA ALA A 9 5.86 4.98 26.12
C ALA A 9 6.91 6.03 25.68
N GLU A 10 7.95 5.59 24.98
CA GLU A 10 9.00 6.49 24.45
C GLU A 10 8.43 7.49 23.43
N ILE A 11 7.46 7.08 22.62
CA ILE A 11 6.74 7.98 21.69
C ILE A 11 5.97 9.04 22.47
N GLN A 12 5.28 8.65 23.56
CA GLN A 12 4.52 9.57 24.40
C GLN A 12 5.42 10.62 25.06
N GLU A 13 6.62 10.23 25.50
CA GLU A 13 7.63 11.13 26.06
C GLU A 13 8.19 12.09 25.01
N ARG A 14 8.53 11.57 23.82
CA ARG A 14 9.22 12.33 22.77
C ARG A 14 8.28 13.23 21.96
N PHE A 15 7.02 12.83 21.80
CA PHE A 15 6.02 13.48 20.96
C PHE A 15 4.76 13.76 21.76
N SER A 16 4.90 14.63 22.77
CA SER A 16 3.81 15.06 23.63
C SER A 16 2.85 15.99 22.87
N GLY A 17 1.59 15.58 22.74
CA GLY A 17 0.57 16.33 21.99
C GLY A 17 -0.58 15.47 21.50
N ILE A 18 -0.37 14.17 21.42
CA ILE A 18 -1.37 13.14 21.15
C ILE A 18 -1.28 12.11 22.28
N GLN A 19 -2.44 11.62 22.75
CA GLN A 19 -2.50 10.47 23.67
C GLN A 19 -2.35 9.19 22.85
N TRP A 20 -1.11 8.80 22.56
CA TRP A 20 -0.81 7.79 21.53
C TRP A 20 -1.39 6.41 21.86
N LEU A 21 -1.33 5.99 23.13
CA LEU A 21 -1.88 4.71 23.56
C LEU A 21 -3.40 4.65 23.36
N GLU A 22 -4.11 5.73 23.70
CA GLU A 22 -5.56 5.83 23.53
C GLU A 22 -5.93 5.92 22.05
N TYR A 23 -5.22 6.75 21.29
CA TYR A 23 -5.41 6.91 19.86
C TYR A 23 -5.25 5.58 19.11
N LEU A 24 -4.16 4.85 19.35
CA LEU A 24 -3.92 3.56 18.70
C LEU A 24 -4.98 2.52 19.09
N ASN A 25 -5.33 2.41 20.37
CA ASN A 25 -6.38 1.50 20.80
C ASN A 25 -7.77 1.89 20.26
N SER A 26 -8.04 3.17 20.00
CA SER A 26 -9.30 3.60 19.38
C SER A 26 -9.44 3.17 17.91
N ILE A 27 -8.32 3.03 17.20
CA ILE A 27 -8.30 2.64 15.77
C ILE A 27 -8.20 1.13 15.61
N LEU A 28 -7.49 0.44 16.51
CA LEU A 28 -7.25 -1.00 16.44
C LEU A 28 -8.38 -1.85 17.06
N HIS A 29 -9.22 -1.24 17.90
CA HIS A 29 -10.39 -1.90 18.47
C HIS A 29 -11.42 -2.27 17.38
N PRO A 30 -12.07 -3.45 17.44
CA PRO A 30 -12.02 -4.45 18.52
C PRO A 30 -10.95 -5.54 18.35
N HIS A 31 -10.22 -5.55 17.23
CA HIS A 31 -9.41 -6.70 16.83
C HIS A 31 -8.10 -6.83 17.61
N VAL A 32 -7.47 -5.69 17.93
CA VAL A 32 -6.16 -5.66 18.58
C VAL A 32 -6.17 -4.65 19.72
N HIS A 33 -5.59 -5.04 20.85
CA HIS A 33 -5.33 -4.16 21.97
C HIS A 33 -3.83 -4.10 22.25
N VAL A 34 -3.29 -2.89 22.35
CA VAL A 34 -1.85 -2.65 22.56
C VAL A 34 -1.60 -1.96 23.90
N ASN A 35 -0.44 -2.22 24.49
CA ASN A 35 -0.01 -1.60 25.74
C ASN A 35 1.18 -0.65 25.50
N SER A 36 1.63 0.06 26.53
CA SER A 36 2.69 1.08 26.41
C SER A 36 4.06 0.53 25.99
N SER A 37 4.32 -0.76 26.13
CA SER A 37 5.56 -1.42 25.73
C SER A 37 5.59 -1.84 24.26
N GLU A 38 4.48 -1.71 23.54
CA GLU A 38 4.38 -2.07 22.12
C GLU A 38 5.40 -1.27 21.29
N ALA A 39 6.14 -1.99 20.44
CA ALA A 39 7.18 -1.40 19.60
C ALA A 39 6.58 -0.86 18.31
N VAL A 40 6.83 0.42 18.02
CA VAL A 40 6.32 1.11 16.83
C VAL A 40 7.48 1.74 16.07
N ASN A 41 7.55 1.47 14.77
CA ASN A 41 8.51 2.14 13.89
C ASN A 41 8.01 3.53 13.49
N VAL A 42 8.61 4.59 14.05
CA VAL A 42 8.33 5.97 13.65
C VAL A 42 9.17 6.32 12.42
N VAL A 43 8.59 6.20 11.23
CA VAL A 43 9.32 6.39 9.96
C VAL A 43 9.96 7.78 9.83
N SER A 44 9.28 8.83 10.30
CA SER A 44 9.78 10.20 10.26
C SER A 44 9.54 10.94 11.59
N PRO A 45 10.48 10.81 12.55
CA PRO A 45 10.41 11.51 13.84
C PRO A 45 10.27 13.03 13.70
N ARG A 46 10.97 13.62 12.72
CA ARG A 46 10.94 15.06 12.46
C ARG A 46 9.57 15.53 11.98
N TYR A 47 8.91 14.75 11.12
CA TYR A 47 7.56 15.05 10.67
C TYR A 47 6.57 15.07 11.84
N ILE A 48 6.61 14.07 12.73
CA ILE A 48 5.71 14.00 13.88
C ILE A 48 5.91 15.20 14.81
N SER A 49 7.16 15.55 15.12
CA SER A 49 7.46 16.75 15.92
C SER A 49 6.92 18.03 15.27
N SER A 50 7.21 18.26 13.98
CA SER A 50 6.71 19.45 13.26
C SER A 50 5.19 19.46 13.11
N LEU A 51 4.56 18.29 13.02
CA LEU A 51 3.10 18.15 12.97
C LEU A 51 2.47 18.55 14.30
N ILE A 52 3.01 18.08 15.43
CA ILE A 52 2.52 18.45 16.76
C ILE A 52 2.62 19.96 16.97
N ASP A 53 3.76 20.57 16.59
CA ASP A 53 3.94 22.03 16.65
C ASP A 53 2.95 22.78 15.75
N LEU A 54 2.65 22.23 14.56
CA LEU A 54 1.66 22.82 13.67
C LEU A 54 0.25 22.70 14.25
N LEU A 55 -0.10 21.55 14.83
CA LEU A 55 -1.41 21.31 15.43
C LEU A 55 -1.62 22.14 16.70
N SER A 56 -0.58 22.43 17.48
CA SER A 56 -0.70 23.24 18.69
C SER A 56 -1.00 24.71 18.38
N ARG A 57 -0.45 25.25 17.28
CA ARG A 57 -0.65 26.64 16.85
C ARG A 57 -1.80 26.87 15.86
N THR A 58 -2.40 25.81 15.33
CA THR A 58 -3.49 25.92 14.35
C THR A 58 -4.85 25.88 15.05
N PRO A 59 -5.80 26.79 14.78
CA PRO A 59 -7.13 26.72 15.39
C PRO A 59 -7.85 25.41 15.09
N LYS A 60 -8.56 24.84 16.08
CA LYS A 60 -9.25 23.55 15.96
C LYS A 60 -10.24 23.49 14.79
N ARG A 61 -10.93 24.60 14.49
CA ARG A 61 -11.82 24.71 13.32
C ARG A 61 -11.07 24.50 12.00
N VAL A 62 -9.86 25.02 11.87
CA VAL A 62 -9.05 24.86 10.65
C VAL A 62 -8.58 23.42 10.52
N GLN A 63 -8.17 22.78 11.63
CA GLN A 63 -7.83 21.36 11.65
C GLN A 63 -9.01 20.49 11.21
N ALA A 64 -10.19 20.73 11.77
CA ALA A 64 -11.42 20.01 11.44
C ALA A 64 -11.81 20.22 9.97
N ASN A 65 -11.77 21.45 9.46
CA ASN A 65 -12.04 21.75 8.06
C ASN A 65 -11.08 21.02 7.11
N TYR A 66 -9.78 20.98 7.46
CA TYR A 66 -8.80 20.25 6.68
C TYR A 66 -9.08 18.74 6.69
N ALA A 67 -9.32 18.15 7.86
CA ALA A 67 -9.66 16.74 7.97
C ALA A 67 -10.92 16.39 7.17
N MET A 68 -11.98 17.19 7.29
CA MET A 68 -13.22 17.01 6.53
C MET A 68 -12.99 17.17 5.03
N TRP A 69 -12.19 18.15 4.61
CA TRP A 69 -11.83 18.31 3.20
C TRP A 69 -11.09 17.08 2.65
N ARG A 70 -10.22 16.45 3.44
CA ARG A 70 -9.54 15.22 3.02
C ARG A 70 -10.52 14.08 2.78
N VAL A 71 -11.56 13.95 3.62
CA VAL A 71 -12.64 12.99 3.43
C VAL A 71 -13.48 13.33 2.20
N ILE A 72 -13.96 14.57 2.09
CA ILE A 72 -14.75 15.01 0.92
C ILE A 72 -13.97 14.76 -0.37
N LYS A 73 -12.69 15.13 -0.40
CA LYS A 73 -11.81 14.95 -1.58
C LYS A 73 -11.72 13.48 -2.01
N SER A 74 -11.67 12.52 -1.08
CA SER A 74 -11.63 11.10 -1.44
C SER A 74 -12.97 10.56 -1.93
N GLN A 75 -14.07 11.27 -1.68
CA GLN A 75 -15.42 10.85 -2.07
C GLN A 75 -15.96 11.57 -3.30
N ILE A 76 -15.25 12.57 -3.86
CA ILE A 76 -15.79 13.43 -4.94
C ILE A 76 -16.29 12.63 -6.16
N SER A 77 -15.62 11.53 -6.52
CA SER A 77 -16.02 10.66 -7.63
C SER A 77 -17.43 10.07 -7.49
N TYR A 78 -17.95 10.01 -6.27
CA TYR A 78 -19.28 9.46 -5.92
C TYR A 78 -20.34 10.52 -5.64
N LEU A 79 -19.98 11.80 -5.73
CA LEU A 79 -20.90 12.90 -5.46
C LEU A 79 -21.62 13.35 -6.73
N THR A 80 -22.24 14.53 -6.66
CA THR A 80 -22.97 15.13 -7.79
C THR A 80 -22.05 15.46 -8.97
N GLU A 81 -22.63 15.51 -10.16
CA GLU A 81 -21.89 15.88 -11.39
C GLU A 81 -21.16 17.24 -11.25
N GLY A 82 -21.74 18.19 -10.51
CA GLY A 82 -21.09 19.47 -10.23
C GLY A 82 -19.77 19.32 -9.45
N MET A 83 -19.73 18.43 -8.44
CA MET A 83 -18.51 18.16 -7.68
C MET A 83 -17.45 17.46 -8.53
N ILE A 84 -17.89 16.52 -9.37
CA ILE A 84 -17.00 15.82 -10.30
C ILE A 84 -16.39 16.80 -11.31
N GLN A 85 -17.18 17.76 -11.82
CA GLN A 85 -16.69 18.79 -12.73
C GLN A 85 -15.63 19.69 -12.07
N HIS A 86 -15.78 19.99 -10.76
CA HIS A 86 -14.75 20.71 -10.00
C HIS A 86 -13.45 19.90 -9.88
N GLN A 87 -13.54 18.60 -9.62
CA GLN A 87 -12.36 17.71 -9.60
C GLN A 87 -11.69 17.62 -10.97
N LEU A 88 -12.47 17.53 -12.06
CA LEU A 88 -11.93 17.50 -13.42
C LEU A 88 -11.18 18.79 -13.75
N ASN A 89 -11.69 19.95 -13.35
CA ASN A 89 -10.99 21.24 -13.54
C ASN A 89 -9.69 21.31 -12.73
N PHE A 90 -9.68 20.76 -11.52
CA PHE A 90 -8.47 20.65 -10.70
C PHE A 90 -7.44 19.73 -11.36
N HIS A 91 -7.84 18.56 -11.85
CA HIS A 91 -6.96 17.62 -12.56
C HIS A 91 -6.48 18.15 -13.91
N ARG A 92 -7.31 18.88 -14.66
CA ARG A 92 -6.89 19.62 -15.87
C ARG A 92 -5.70 20.53 -15.59
N THR A 93 -5.78 21.28 -14.49
CA THR A 93 -4.74 22.23 -14.10
C THR A 93 -3.46 21.54 -13.65
N LEU A 94 -3.56 20.45 -12.89
CA LEU A 94 -2.40 19.75 -12.34
C LEU A 94 -1.72 18.79 -13.33
N PHE A 95 -2.52 18.07 -14.11
CA PHE A 95 -2.06 16.91 -14.87
C PHE A 95 -2.32 17.05 -16.38
N GLY A 96 -3.01 18.11 -16.82
CA GLY A 96 -3.30 18.36 -18.24
C GLY A 96 -4.32 17.41 -18.86
N VAL A 97 -5.06 16.63 -18.07
CA VAL A 97 -6.11 15.70 -18.56
C VAL A 97 -7.29 16.48 -19.11
N SER A 98 -7.67 16.24 -20.36
CA SER A 98 -8.75 16.97 -21.05
C SER A 98 -10.16 16.51 -20.64
N GLU A 99 -10.34 15.20 -20.48
CA GLU A 99 -11.67 14.57 -20.34
C GLU A 99 -11.70 13.47 -19.28
N ARG A 100 -12.88 13.27 -18.70
CA ARG A 100 -13.18 12.18 -17.79
C ARG A 100 -13.27 10.87 -18.59
N PRO A 101 -12.67 9.76 -18.12
CA PRO A 101 -12.84 8.47 -18.77
C PRO A 101 -14.32 8.06 -18.83
N SER A 102 -14.67 7.23 -19.82
CA SER A 102 -16.03 6.68 -19.91
C SER A 102 -16.40 5.91 -18.64
N ARG A 103 -17.64 6.04 -18.15
CA ARG A 103 -18.11 5.47 -16.89
C ARG A 103 -17.72 3.99 -16.67
N TRP A 104 -17.83 3.15 -17.70
CA TRP A 104 -17.46 1.73 -17.56
C TRP A 104 -15.99 1.52 -17.19
N LYS A 105 -15.07 2.39 -17.67
CA LYS A 105 -13.65 2.33 -17.33
C LYS A 105 -13.42 2.69 -15.87
N GLU A 106 -14.08 3.75 -15.40
CA GLU A 106 -14.02 4.13 -13.97
C GLU A 106 -14.55 3.01 -13.08
N CYS A 107 -15.67 2.40 -13.44
CA CYS A 107 -16.21 1.27 -12.68
C CYS A 107 -15.24 0.07 -12.66
N VAL A 108 -14.57 -0.22 -13.78
CA VAL A 108 -13.56 -1.28 -13.82
C VAL A 108 -12.33 -0.93 -12.98
N GLU A 109 -11.83 0.30 -13.08
CA GLU A 109 -10.70 0.78 -12.28
C GLU A 109 -11.01 0.73 -10.77
N GLU A 110 -12.22 1.14 -10.37
CA GLU A 110 -12.65 1.10 -8.98
C GLU A 110 -12.73 -0.34 -8.44
N VAL A 111 -13.41 -1.23 -9.18
CA VAL A 111 -13.52 -2.63 -8.77
C VAL A 111 -12.14 -3.32 -8.78
N SER A 112 -11.24 -2.94 -9.68
CA SER A 112 -9.86 -3.43 -9.67
C SER A 112 -9.02 -2.90 -8.51
N SER A 113 -9.30 -1.69 -8.02
CA SER A 113 -8.64 -1.10 -6.85
C SER A 113 -9.14 -1.72 -5.54
N GLU A 114 -10.46 -1.85 -5.40
CA GLU A 114 -11.09 -2.33 -4.17
C GLU A 114 -11.12 -3.86 -4.06
N LEU A 115 -11.26 -4.56 -5.19
CA LEU A 115 -11.31 -6.03 -5.27
C LEU A 115 -10.21 -6.58 -6.20
N PRO A 116 -8.92 -6.30 -5.93
CA PRO A 116 -7.82 -6.64 -6.81
C PRO A 116 -7.67 -8.16 -6.98
N ILE A 117 -7.95 -8.94 -5.94
CA ILE A 117 -7.82 -10.41 -5.99
C ILE A 117 -8.88 -11.01 -6.94
N LEU A 118 -10.16 -10.63 -6.80
CA LEU A 118 -11.23 -11.13 -7.66
C LEU A 118 -11.04 -10.71 -9.12
N THR A 119 -10.70 -9.44 -9.35
CA THR A 119 -10.49 -8.94 -10.72
C THR A 119 -9.26 -9.57 -11.37
N SER A 120 -8.19 -9.79 -10.60
CA SER A 120 -7.00 -10.51 -11.09
C SER A 120 -7.32 -11.95 -11.43
N ALA A 121 -8.12 -12.67 -10.62
CA ALA A 121 -8.54 -14.03 -10.93
C ALA A 121 -9.31 -14.11 -12.26
N LEU A 122 -10.24 -13.18 -12.49
CA LEU A 122 -10.97 -13.08 -13.77
C LEU A 122 -10.04 -12.81 -14.95
N TYR A 123 -9.07 -11.90 -14.79
CA TYR A 123 -8.10 -11.61 -15.84
C TYR A 123 -7.23 -12.83 -16.15
N VAL A 124 -6.69 -13.47 -15.11
CA VAL A 124 -5.80 -14.63 -15.25
C VAL A 124 -6.52 -15.78 -15.96
N ARG A 125 -7.73 -16.12 -15.54
CA ARG A 125 -8.53 -17.19 -16.14
C ARG A 125 -8.79 -17.00 -17.63
N LYS A 126 -8.89 -15.75 -18.08
CA LYS A 126 -9.32 -15.42 -19.45
C LYS A 126 -8.17 -15.09 -20.39
N TYR A 127 -7.13 -14.42 -19.89
CA TYR A 127 -6.13 -13.78 -20.75
C TYR A 127 -4.69 -14.16 -20.42
N PHE A 128 -4.42 -14.79 -19.27
CA PHE A 128 -3.05 -15.08 -18.89
C PHE A 128 -2.56 -16.39 -19.54
N ASP A 129 -1.41 -16.30 -20.18
CA ASP A 129 -0.77 -17.41 -20.88
C ASP A 129 0.19 -18.15 -19.95
N ASN A 130 -0.06 -19.45 -19.75
CA ASN A 130 0.78 -20.30 -18.91
C ASN A 130 2.16 -20.55 -19.54
N ASP A 131 2.28 -20.54 -20.87
CA ASP A 131 3.58 -20.70 -21.53
C ASP A 131 4.46 -19.47 -21.26
N ALA A 132 3.85 -18.28 -21.22
CA ALA A 132 4.53 -17.05 -20.82
C ALA A 132 5.02 -17.09 -19.35
N LYS A 133 4.26 -17.71 -18.43
CA LYS A 133 4.69 -17.93 -17.04
C LYS A 133 5.93 -18.81 -16.96
N SER A 134 5.93 -19.92 -17.71
CA SER A 134 7.07 -20.85 -17.79
C SER A 134 8.31 -20.17 -18.37
N ALA A 135 8.17 -19.44 -19.48
CA ALA A 135 9.27 -18.71 -20.10
C ALA A 135 9.84 -17.61 -19.18
N ALA A 136 8.97 -16.89 -18.48
CA ALA A 136 9.41 -15.90 -17.48
C ALA A 136 10.15 -16.55 -16.31
N HIS A 137 9.73 -17.74 -15.88
CA HIS A 137 10.41 -18.50 -14.83
C HIS A 137 11.82 -18.92 -15.25
N GLU A 138 11.97 -19.42 -16.48
CA GLU A 138 13.28 -19.75 -17.05
C GLU A 138 14.19 -18.51 -17.13
N MET A 139 13.65 -17.38 -17.61
CA MET A 139 14.38 -16.12 -17.66
C MET A 139 14.86 -15.64 -16.29
N VAL A 140 14.01 -15.73 -15.26
CA VAL A 140 14.38 -15.35 -13.88
C VAL A 140 15.49 -16.27 -13.34
N THR A 141 15.44 -17.57 -13.63
CA THR A 141 16.52 -18.50 -13.28
C THR A 141 17.83 -18.07 -13.91
N TYR A 142 17.85 -17.76 -15.22
CA TYR A 142 19.07 -17.30 -15.88
C TYR A 142 19.60 -15.97 -15.34
N ILE A 143 18.71 -15.06 -14.96
CA ILE A 143 19.11 -13.80 -14.31
C ILE A 143 19.75 -14.07 -12.94
N LYS A 144 19.19 -14.97 -12.13
CA LYS A 144 19.75 -15.35 -10.82
C LYS A 144 21.14 -15.97 -10.97
N GLU A 145 21.31 -16.90 -11.90
CA GLU A 145 22.61 -17.54 -12.19
C GLU A 145 23.65 -16.52 -12.68
N SER A 146 23.24 -15.64 -13.59
CA SER A 146 24.12 -14.57 -14.10
C SER A 146 24.53 -13.61 -12.97
N PHE A 147 23.59 -13.23 -12.10
CA PHE A 147 23.88 -12.40 -10.93
C PHE A 147 24.84 -13.08 -9.96
N HIS A 148 24.68 -14.38 -9.70
CA HIS A 148 25.62 -15.17 -8.90
C HIS A 148 27.04 -15.14 -9.51
N ASN A 149 27.18 -15.34 -10.82
CA ASN A 149 28.47 -15.29 -11.50
C ASN A 149 29.11 -13.89 -11.46
N ILE A 150 28.29 -12.84 -11.58
CA ILE A 150 28.76 -11.46 -11.40
C ILE A 150 29.28 -11.30 -9.98
N LEU A 151 28.52 -11.71 -8.95
CA LEU A 151 28.96 -11.62 -7.55
C LEU A 151 30.29 -12.34 -7.31
N LEU A 152 30.62 -13.42 -8.02
CA LEU A 152 31.92 -14.10 -7.91
C LEU A 152 33.10 -13.32 -8.51
N SER A 153 32.86 -12.39 -9.45
CA SER A 153 33.90 -11.69 -10.21
C SER A 153 34.12 -10.23 -9.81
N LEU A 154 33.32 -9.67 -8.89
CA LEU A 154 33.44 -8.27 -8.49
C LEU A 154 34.73 -8.01 -7.69
N ASP A 155 35.65 -7.21 -8.23
CA ASP A 155 36.92 -6.87 -7.56
C ASP A 155 36.75 -5.89 -6.38
N TRP A 156 35.68 -5.10 -6.36
CA TRP A 156 35.44 -4.11 -5.31
C TRP A 156 34.85 -4.69 -4.01
N MET A 157 34.43 -5.95 -4.04
CA MET A 157 33.73 -6.61 -2.94
C MET A 157 34.67 -7.58 -2.21
N ASP A 158 34.85 -7.38 -0.90
CA ASP A 158 35.61 -8.31 -0.08
C ASP A 158 34.93 -9.69 0.03
N GLU A 159 35.68 -10.71 0.45
CA GLU A 159 35.18 -12.09 0.52
C GLU A 159 33.99 -12.27 1.48
N GLN A 160 33.98 -11.55 2.61
CA GLN A 160 32.92 -11.66 3.60
C GLN A 160 31.61 -11.10 3.04
N THR A 161 31.67 -9.90 2.48
CA THR A 161 30.53 -9.24 1.81
C THR A 161 30.03 -10.07 0.63
N ARG A 162 30.95 -10.65 -0.15
CA ARG A 162 30.62 -11.54 -1.28
C ARG A 162 29.84 -12.76 -0.82
N LYS A 163 30.31 -13.43 0.23
CA LYS A 163 29.62 -14.58 0.81
C LYS A 163 28.19 -14.20 1.24
N SER A 164 28.03 -13.09 1.98
CA SER A 164 26.69 -12.63 2.38
C SER A 164 25.79 -12.26 1.19
N ALA A 165 26.35 -11.70 0.11
CA ALA A 165 25.60 -11.39 -1.10
C ALA A 165 25.14 -12.67 -1.83
N LEU A 166 25.98 -13.69 -1.90
CA LEU A 166 25.66 -15.00 -2.47
C LEU A 166 24.58 -15.72 -1.64
N ASP A 167 24.73 -15.72 -0.30
CA ASP A 167 23.74 -16.29 0.61
C ASP A 167 22.38 -15.61 0.42
N LYS A 168 22.35 -14.28 0.29
CA LYS A 168 21.12 -13.53 0.01
C LYS A 168 20.54 -13.83 -1.37
N ALA A 169 21.38 -13.95 -2.39
CA ALA A 169 20.93 -14.27 -3.76
C ALA A 169 20.30 -15.67 -3.83
N ALA A 170 20.84 -16.64 -3.08
CA ALA A 170 20.31 -17.99 -2.99
C ALA A 170 18.92 -18.05 -2.34
N LEU A 171 18.61 -17.11 -1.43
CA LEU A 171 17.31 -17.00 -0.76
C LEU A 171 16.28 -16.18 -1.56
N LEU A 172 16.60 -15.72 -2.76
CA LEU A 172 15.67 -14.90 -3.55
C LEU A 172 14.55 -15.78 -4.10
N GLU A 173 13.35 -15.61 -3.56
CA GLU A 173 12.12 -16.22 -4.09
C GLU A 173 11.56 -15.40 -5.26
N SER A 174 10.96 -16.09 -6.23
CA SER A 174 10.37 -15.46 -7.42
C SER A 174 8.88 -15.73 -7.48
N HIS A 175 8.07 -14.67 -7.47
CA HIS A 175 6.63 -14.72 -7.71
C HIS A 175 6.35 -14.22 -9.12
N ILE A 176 5.79 -15.09 -9.98
CA ILE A 176 5.60 -14.83 -11.41
C ILE A 176 4.13 -14.98 -11.78
N GLY A 177 3.54 -13.91 -12.30
CA GLY A 177 2.14 -13.86 -12.72
C GLY A 177 1.19 -13.78 -11.53
N TYR A 178 0.84 -14.92 -10.96
CA TYR A 178 -0.17 -15.05 -9.92
C TYR A 178 0.11 -16.26 -8.99
N PRO A 179 -0.33 -16.20 -7.72
CA PRO A 179 -0.28 -17.33 -6.80
C PRO A 179 -1.34 -18.37 -7.18
N ASP A 180 -1.06 -19.66 -7.04
CA ASP A 180 -1.93 -20.73 -7.55
C ASP A 180 -3.32 -20.72 -6.87
N GLU A 181 -3.38 -20.27 -5.61
CA GLU A 181 -4.60 -20.06 -4.83
C GLU A 181 -5.57 -19.07 -5.50
N LEU A 182 -5.08 -18.19 -6.37
CA LEU A 182 -5.91 -17.24 -7.12
C LEU A 182 -6.90 -17.93 -8.07
N LEU A 183 -6.65 -19.19 -8.44
CA LEU A 183 -7.54 -19.95 -9.31
C LEU A 183 -8.52 -20.86 -8.57
N ASP A 184 -8.37 -21.01 -7.26
CA ASP A 184 -9.23 -21.83 -6.41
C ASP A 184 -10.47 -21.05 -5.94
N ASP A 185 -11.65 -21.45 -6.42
CA ASP A 185 -12.91 -20.77 -6.10
C ASP A 185 -13.30 -20.90 -4.61
N GLU A 186 -12.91 -21.97 -3.91
CA GLU A 186 -13.21 -22.15 -2.49
C GLU A 186 -12.36 -21.19 -1.64
N ILE A 187 -11.06 -21.09 -1.97
CA ILE A 187 -10.15 -20.15 -1.29
C ILE A 187 -10.60 -18.71 -1.55
N LEU A 188 -10.91 -18.36 -2.81
CA LEU A 188 -11.41 -17.03 -3.16
C LEU A 188 -12.72 -16.70 -2.44
N GLY A 189 -13.68 -17.64 -2.43
CA GLY A 189 -14.96 -17.47 -1.76
C GLY A 189 -14.80 -17.24 -0.26
N LYS A 190 -13.95 -18.04 0.39
CA LYS A 190 -13.63 -17.89 1.82
C LYS A 190 -12.93 -16.57 2.12
N TYR A 191 -11.99 -16.14 1.29
CA TYR A 191 -11.27 -14.87 1.48
C TYR A 191 -12.22 -13.66 1.46
N HIS A 192 -13.30 -13.73 0.70
CA HIS A 192 -14.29 -12.66 0.56
C HIS A 192 -15.60 -12.94 1.31
N GLU A 193 -15.61 -13.84 2.30
CA GLU A 193 -16.85 -14.27 2.99
C GLU A 193 -17.61 -13.14 3.69
N THR A 194 -16.91 -12.08 4.09
CA THR A 194 -17.48 -10.90 4.77
C THR A 194 -17.93 -9.80 3.80
N LEU A 195 -17.56 -9.90 2.52
CA LEU A 195 -17.93 -8.92 1.50
C LEU A 195 -19.43 -9.04 1.18
N LYS A 196 -20.15 -7.93 1.29
CA LYS A 196 -21.54 -7.81 0.87
C LYS A 196 -21.63 -6.70 -0.16
N VAL A 197 -22.19 -7.01 -1.31
CA VAL A 197 -22.46 -6.05 -2.38
C VAL A 197 -23.96 -5.96 -2.53
N ASP A 198 -24.50 -4.77 -2.30
CA ASP A 198 -25.90 -4.47 -2.58
C ASP A 198 -25.97 -3.80 -3.96
N PRO A 199 -26.66 -4.38 -4.95
CA PRO A 199 -26.82 -3.76 -6.25
C PRO A 199 -27.79 -2.56 -6.25
N ASP A 200 -28.58 -2.39 -5.18
CA ASP A 200 -29.64 -1.39 -5.06
C ASP A 200 -29.32 -0.23 -4.08
N GLU A 201 -28.17 -0.26 -3.39
CA GLU A 201 -27.56 0.87 -2.65
C GLU A 201 -26.34 1.46 -3.39
#